data_AF-A0A2J8THK7-F1
#
_entry.id   AF-A0A2J8THK7-F1
#
_cell.length_a   1.000
_cell.length_b   1.000
_cell.length_c   1.000
_cell.angle_alpha   90.00
_cell.angle_beta   90.00
_cell.angle_gamma   90.00
#
_symmetry.space_group_name_H-M   'P 1'
#
loop_
_entity.id
_entity.type
_entity.pdbx_description
1 polymer ?
#
loop_
_entity_poly.entity_id
_entity_poly.type
_entity_poly.pdbx_seq_one_letter_code
_entity_poly.pdbx_strand_id
1 'polypeptide(L)'
;MTSKGPEEEHPSVTLFRQYLRIRTVQPKPDYGAAVAFFEERARQLGLGCQKVEVAPGYVVTVLTWPGTNPTLSSILLNSHTDVVPVFKVPGSCEEAEGGGPPVPQNHPHDLCT
;
A
#
# COMPACT_ATOMS: atom_id res chain seq x y z
N MET A 1 8.21 32.45 24.74
CA MET A 1 7.22 32.36 23.64
C MET A 1 7.93 31.75 22.45
N THR A 2 7.85 30.43 22.27
CA THR A 2 8.43 29.75 21.11
C THR A 2 7.48 29.94 19.94
N SER A 3 7.91 30.71 18.94
CA SER A 3 7.19 30.88 17.68
C SER A 3 7.12 29.53 16.96
N LYS A 4 5.93 28.95 16.85
CA LYS A 4 5.67 27.76 16.04
C LYS A 4 5.72 28.20 14.58
N GLY A 5 6.85 27.94 13.92
CA GLY A 5 6.91 28.01 12.46
C GLY A 5 5.94 26.97 11.85
N PRO A 6 5.60 27.05 10.56
CA PRO A 6 4.82 26.00 9.91
C PRO A 6 5.53 24.66 10.14
N GLU A 7 4.84 23.67 10.71
CA GLU A 7 5.38 22.33 10.91
C GLU A 7 5.67 21.72 9.53
N GLU A 8 6.96 21.62 9.21
CA GLU A 8 7.43 20.94 8.01
C GLU A 8 7.09 19.44 8.12
N GLU A 9 6.44 18.88 7.09
CA GLU A 9 6.03 17.48 7.08
C GLU A 9 7.27 16.58 7.05
N HIS A 10 7.31 15.56 7.91
CA HIS A 10 8.40 14.59 7.92
C HIS A 10 8.43 13.82 6.58
N PRO A 11 9.60 13.62 5.94
CA PRO A 11 9.69 12.97 4.62
C PRO A 11 9.04 11.57 4.54
N SER A 12 9.11 10.78 5.63
CA SER A 12 8.42 9.49 5.70
C SER A 12 6.90 9.61 5.64
N VAL A 13 6.32 10.68 6.19
CA VAL A 13 4.89 10.95 6.11
C VAL A 13 4.52 11.35 4.68
N THR A 14 5.33 12.19 4.04
CA THR A 14 5.15 12.54 2.62
C THR A 14 5.16 11.30 1.73
N LEU A 15 6.13 10.40 1.93
CA LEU A 15 6.23 9.13 1.21
C LEU A 15 5.01 8.24 1.44
N PHE A 16 4.60 8.09 2.70
CA PHE A 16 3.45 7.26 3.04
C PHE A 16 2.17 7.82 2.39
N ARG A 17 1.96 9.14 2.42
CA ARG A 17 0.85 9.80 1.75
C ARG A 17 0.93 9.65 0.22
N GLN A 18 2.12 9.60 -0.39
CA GLN A 18 2.27 9.31 -1.82
C GLN A 18 1.80 7.89 -2.13
N TYR A 19 2.23 6.91 -1.34
CA TYR A 19 1.81 5.52 -1.50
C TYR A 19 0.29 5.34 -1.32
N LEU A 20 -0.31 5.97 -0.31
CA LEU A 20 -1.77 5.92 -0.06
C LEU A 20 -2.62 6.50 -1.20
N ARG A 21 -2.06 7.37 -2.05
CA ARG A 21 -2.79 7.93 -3.20
C ARG A 21 -2.80 7.00 -4.40
N ILE A 22 -2.02 5.92 -4.39
CA ILE A 22 -2.06 4.89 -5.42
C ILE A 22 -3.36 4.10 -5.25
N ARG A 23 -4.17 4.04 -6.29
CA ARG A 23 -5.52 3.44 -6.24
C ARG A 23 -5.46 1.92 -6.36
N THR A 24 -4.96 1.24 -5.34
CA THR A 24 -4.97 -0.22 -5.24
C THR A 24 -6.28 -0.77 -4.65
N VAL A 25 -7.39 -0.06 -4.86
CA VAL A 25 -8.71 -0.40 -4.31
C VAL A 25 -9.39 -1.49 -5.14
N GLN A 26 -9.96 -2.48 -4.46
CA GLN A 26 -10.78 -3.51 -5.10
C GLN A 26 -12.07 -2.90 -5.72
N PRO A 27 -12.68 -3.52 -6.75
CA PRO A 27 -12.33 -4.80 -7.39
C PRO A 27 -11.32 -4.69 -8.54
N LYS A 28 -10.86 -3.47 -8.87
CA LYS A 28 -9.90 -3.22 -9.98
C LYS A 28 -8.71 -2.40 -9.48
N PRO A 29 -7.81 -2.99 -8.66
CA PRO A 29 -6.63 -2.30 -8.16
C PRO A 29 -5.69 -1.89 -9.30
N ASP A 30 -5.11 -0.70 -9.19
CA ASP A 30 -3.99 -0.28 -10.05
C ASP A 30 -2.67 -0.89 -9.54
N TYR A 31 -2.51 -2.20 -9.75
CA TYR A 31 -1.27 -2.91 -9.40
C TYR A 31 -0.07 -2.40 -10.21
N GLY A 32 -0.29 -1.90 -11.43
CA GLY A 32 0.78 -1.36 -12.28
C GLY A 32 1.46 -0.16 -11.64
N ALA A 33 0.68 0.79 -11.14
CA ALA A 33 1.20 1.96 -10.43
C ALA A 33 1.91 1.57 -9.12
N ALA A 34 1.39 0.59 -8.38
CA ALA A 34 2.04 0.10 -7.17
C ALA A 34 3.39 -0.57 -7.45
N VAL A 35 3.46 -1.43 -8.47
CA VAL A 35 4.71 -2.07 -8.89
C VAL A 35 5.73 -1.01 -9.32
N ALA A 36 5.34 -0.05 -10.16
CA ALA A 36 6.23 1.03 -10.62
C ALA A 36 6.73 1.89 -9.44
N PHE A 37 5.89 2.15 -8.44
CA PHE A 37 6.30 2.83 -7.21
C PHE A 37 7.40 2.05 -6.50
N PHE A 38 7.23 0.74 -6.26
CA PHE A 38 8.25 -0.08 -5.60
C PHE A 38 9.54 -0.20 -6.41
N GLU A 39 9.47 -0.31 -7.73
CA GLU A 39 10.65 -0.31 -8.61
C GLU A 39 11.47 0.97 -8.47
N GLU A 40 10.81 2.13 -8.49
CA GLU A 40 11.49 3.42 -8.33
C GLU A 40 12.07 3.58 -6.92
N ARG A 41 11.36 3.12 -5.88
CA ARG A 41 11.91 3.13 -4.51
C ARG A 41 13.11 2.20 -4.35
N ALA A 42 13.07 1.01 -4.95
CA ALA A 42 14.20 0.09 -4.95
C ALA A 42 15.42 0.73 -5.61
N ARG A 43 15.22 1.39 -6.76
CA ARG A 43 16.28 2.13 -7.48
C ARG A 43 16.88 3.25 -6.63
N GLN A 44 16.05 4.05 -5.97
CA GLN A 44 16.50 5.16 -5.12
C GLN A 44 17.28 4.68 -3.88
N LEU A 45 16.92 3.51 -3.34
CA LEU A 45 17.57 2.91 -2.16
C LEU A 45 18.76 2.01 -2.51
N GLY A 46 19.00 1.73 -3.79
CA GLY A 46 20.03 0.79 -4.23
C GLY A 46 19.72 -0.68 -3.86
N LEU A 47 18.44 -1.03 -3.76
CA LEU A 47 17.99 -2.39 -3.47
C LEU A 47 17.79 -3.19 -4.76
N GLY A 48 18.00 -4.52 -4.68
CA GLY A 48 17.60 -5.42 -5.74
C GLY A 48 16.07 -5.42 -5.88
N CYS A 49 15.55 -5.46 -7.11
CA CYS A 49 14.12 -5.52 -7.39
C CYS A 49 13.82 -6.70 -8.33
N GLN A 50 12.94 -7.60 -7.91
CA GLN A 50 12.46 -8.71 -8.71
C GLN A 50 10.94 -8.65 -8.83
N LYS A 51 10.42 -8.79 -10.06
CA LYS A 51 9.00 -8.94 -10.35
C LYS A 51 8.70 -10.39 -10.68
N VAL A 52 7.72 -10.97 -10.00
CA VAL A 52 7.26 -12.34 -10.23
C VAL A 52 5.79 -12.30 -10.54
N GLU A 53 5.43 -12.54 -11.80
CA GLU A 53 4.03 -12.65 -12.22
C GLU A 53 3.51 -14.05 -11.89
N VAL A 54 2.62 -14.15 -10.90
CA VAL A 54 2.07 -15.43 -10.42
C VAL A 54 0.80 -15.84 -11.16
N ALA A 55 0.11 -14.87 -11.75
CA ALA A 55 -1.02 -15.03 -12.67
C ALA A 55 -1.07 -13.78 -13.57
N PRO A 56 -1.71 -13.84 -14.75
CA PRO A 56 -1.80 -12.69 -15.65
C PRO A 56 -2.32 -11.43 -14.95
N GLY A 57 -1.49 -10.39 -14.87
CA GLY A 57 -1.80 -9.13 -14.19
C GLY A 57 -1.58 -9.10 -12.66
N TYR A 58 -1.13 -10.21 -12.06
CA TYR A 58 -0.83 -10.32 -10.63
C TYR A 58 0.66 -10.49 -10.40
N VAL A 59 1.32 -9.38 -10.02
CA VAL A 59 2.77 -9.32 -9.84
C VAL A 59 3.11 -9.21 -8.36
N VAL A 60 3.98 -10.09 -7.90
CA VAL A 60 4.67 -9.99 -6.61
C VAL A 60 5.98 -9.25 -6.81
N THR A 61 6.17 -8.15 -6.09
CA THR A 61 7.42 -7.37 -6.10
C THR A 61 8.26 -7.73 -4.87
N VAL A 62 9.51 -8.15 -5.10
CA VAL A 62 10.46 -8.49 -4.03
C VAL A 62 11.61 -7.48 -4.06
N LEU A 63 11.73 -6.69 -2.99
CA LEU A 63 12.87 -5.81 -2.74
C LEU A 63 13.88 -6.53 -1.85
N THR A 64 15.14 -6.59 -2.28
CA THR A 64 16.19 -7.36 -1.61
C THR A 64 17.30 -6.43 -1.13
N TRP A 65 17.57 -6.46 0.18
CA TRP A 65 18.81 -5.93 0.76
C TRP A 65 19.73 -7.10 1.12
N PRO A 66 20.85 -7.29 0.41
CA PRO A 66 21.78 -8.38 0.73
C PRO A 66 22.38 -8.23 2.13
N GLY A 67 22.27 -9.28 2.94
CA GLY A 67 23.00 -9.38 4.19
C GLY A 67 24.50 -9.59 3.96
N THR A 68 25.29 -9.41 5.00
CA THR A 68 26.75 -9.63 4.95
C THR A 68 27.14 -11.10 4.79
N ASN A 69 26.29 -12.04 5.23
CA ASN A 69 26.50 -13.48 5.10
C ASN A 69 25.35 -14.13 4.30
N PRO A 70 25.59 -14.53 3.03
CA PRO A 70 24.55 -15.12 2.18
C PRO A 70 24.19 -16.57 2.54
N THR A 71 24.89 -17.21 3.47
CA THR A 71 24.60 -18.58 3.92
C THR A 71 23.50 -18.65 4.97
N LEU A 72 23.19 -17.53 5.63
CA LEU A 72 22.10 -17.42 6.57
C LEU A 72 20.76 -17.32 5.83
N SER A 73 19.70 -17.81 6.46
CA SER A 73 18.35 -17.64 5.94
C SER A 73 17.95 -16.15 5.93
N SER A 74 17.12 -15.77 4.96
CA SER A 74 16.63 -14.40 4.82
C SER A 74 15.54 -14.07 5.85
N ILE A 75 15.37 -12.78 6.12
CA ILE A 75 14.22 -12.24 6.85
C ILE A 75 13.24 -11.70 5.81
N LEU A 76 11.99 -12.15 5.86
CA LEU A 76 10.93 -11.69 4.97
C LEU A 76 10.04 -10.66 5.66
N LEU A 77 10.01 -9.44 5.11
CA LEU A 77 9.06 -8.40 5.49
C LEU A 77 7.93 -8.38 4.45
N ASN A 78 6.87 -9.15 4.71
CA ASN A 78 5.74 -9.27 3.79
C ASN A 78 4.64 -8.25 4.10
N SER A 79 4.05 -7.69 3.04
CA SER A 79 2.83 -6.90 3.08
C SER A 79 2.02 -7.15 1.80
N HIS A 80 0.76 -6.75 1.80
CA HIS A 80 -0.09 -6.75 0.62
C HIS A 80 -0.37 -5.30 0.18
N THR A 81 -0.70 -5.11 -1.11
CA THR A 81 -0.86 -3.79 -1.71
C THR A 81 -2.32 -3.39 -1.90
N ASP A 82 -3.23 -4.34 -1.97
CA ASP A 82 -4.64 -4.10 -2.23
C ASP A 82 -5.40 -3.66 -0.98
N VAL A 83 -6.39 -2.78 -1.20
CA VAL A 83 -7.26 -2.27 -0.15
C VAL A 83 -8.72 -2.50 -0.51
N VAL A 84 -9.56 -2.61 0.52
CA VAL A 84 -11.00 -2.81 0.35
C VAL A 84 -11.68 -1.52 -0.12
N PRO A 85 -12.84 -1.62 -0.81
CA PRO A 85 -13.61 -0.45 -1.19
C PRO A 85 -14.13 0.30 0.04
N VAL A 86 -14.36 1.60 -0.12
CA VAL A 86 -14.90 2.47 0.92
C VAL A 86 -16.24 3.04 0.50
N PHE A 87 -17.12 3.23 1.48
CA PHE A 87 -18.41 3.89 1.27
C PHE A 87 -18.25 5.36 1.62
N LYS A 88 -18.55 6.24 0.65
CA LYS A 88 -18.47 7.68 0.88
C LYS A 88 -19.51 8.10 1.92
N VAL A 89 -19.06 8.46 3.11
CA VAL A 89 -19.89 9.11 4.13
C VAL A 89 -19.75 10.62 3.93
N PRO A 90 -20.85 11.40 3.85
CA PRO A 90 -20.77 12.85 3.73
C PRO A 90 -19.96 13.45 4.91
N GLY A 91 -18.85 14.11 4.61
CA GLY A 91 -18.00 14.80 5.59
C GLY A 91 -16.69 14.10 5.98
N SER A 92 -16.40 12.90 5.45
CA SER A 92 -15.08 12.27 5.62
C SER A 92 -14.05 12.78 4.61
N CYS A 93 -12.77 12.62 4.92
CA CYS A 93 -11.65 12.90 4.02
C CYS A 93 -11.83 12.19 2.66
N GLU A 94 -11.27 12.75 1.59
CA GLU A 94 -11.34 12.16 0.25
C GLU A 94 -10.54 10.86 0.19
N GLU A 95 -11.24 9.75 -0.07
CA GLU A 95 -10.65 8.41 -0.17
C GLU A 95 -10.62 7.93 -1.62
N ALA A 96 -9.78 6.94 -1.91
CA ALA A 96 -9.74 6.30 -3.23
C ALA A 96 -11.05 5.53 -3.48
N GLU A 97 -11.97 6.15 -4.24
CA GLU A 97 -13.28 5.57 -4.54
C GLU A 97 -13.15 4.24 -5.31
N GLY A 98 -13.69 3.16 -4.75
CA GLY A 98 -13.90 1.89 -5.46
C GLY A 98 -15.31 1.88 -6.06
N GLY A 99 -15.42 1.86 -7.38
CA GLY A 99 -16.70 1.86 -8.12
C GLY A 99 -17.49 0.56 -8.07
N GLY A 100 -17.48 -0.15 -6.94
CA GLY A 100 -18.19 -1.42 -6.76
C GLY A 100 -19.56 -1.26 -6.10
N PRO A 101 -20.52 -2.16 -6.35
CA PRO A 101 -21.78 -2.21 -5.60
C PRO A 101 -21.49 -2.47 -4.11
N PRO A 102 -22.37 -1.99 -3.21
CA PRO A 102 -22.17 -2.17 -1.78
C PRO A 102 -22.09 -3.65 -1.39
N VAL A 103 -20.95 -4.02 -0.79
CA VAL A 103 -20.83 -5.28 -0.06
C VAL A 103 -21.80 -5.20 1.13
N PRO A 104 -22.73 -6.16 1.29
CA PRO A 104 -23.63 -6.16 2.43
C PRO A 104 -22.80 -6.24 3.71
N GLN A 105 -22.91 -5.21 4.55
CA GLN A 105 -22.36 -5.23 5.89
C GLN A 105 -23.24 -6.16 6.72
N ASN A 106 -22.77 -7.38 7.00
CA ASN A 106 -23.35 -8.17 8.08
C ASN A 106 -23.05 -7.44 9.38
N HIS A 107 -24.05 -6.74 9.92
CA HIS A 107 -23.99 -6.23 11.28
C HIS A 107 -23.83 -7.43 12.23
N PRO A 108 -22.83 -7.43 13.12
CA PRO A 108 -22.58 -8.55 14.04
C PRO A 108 -23.61 -8.63 15.19
N HIS A 109 -24.79 -8.02 15.05
CA HIS A 109 -25.79 -7.96 16.11
C HIS A 109 -26.89 -9.03 16.03
N ASP A 110 -27.00 -9.82 14.96
CA ASP A 110 -28.09 -10.78 14.77
C ASP A 110 -27.67 -12.26 14.90
N LEU A 111 -26.59 -12.56 15.62
CA LEU A 111 -26.18 -13.94 15.96
C LEU A 111 -26.00 -14.09 17.48
N CYS A 112 -27.02 -13.71 18.25
CA CYS A 112 -27.19 -14.18 19.62
C CYS A 112 -28.67 -14.10 20.02
N THR A 113 -29.48 -15.06 19.58
CA THR A 113 -30.61 -15.64 20.34
C THR A 113 -31.03 -16.95 19.73
#